data_AF-A0A7J7K0U6-F1
#
_entry.id   AF-A0A7J7K0U6-F1
#
_cell.length_a   1.000
_cell.length_b   1.000
_cell.length_c   1.000
_cell.angle_alpha   90.00
_cell.angle_beta   90.00
_cell.angle_gamma   90.00
#
_symmetry.space_group_name_H-M   'P 1'
#
loop_
_entity.id
_entity.type
_entity.pdbx_description
1 polymer ?
#
loop_
_entity_poly.entity_id
_entity_poly.type
_entity_poly.pdbx_seq_one_letter_code
_entity_poly.pdbx_strand_id
1 'polypeptide(L)'
;MNDLNLFSLQVIATFRSLESVWRYYIEEGQQTSMVLAMEWYIMNSTGVRSLTCNLGELVSPGTYILHDSCADVMEELLVRIANEEENKYITKRHILAEQLLAKDLIPMIKYGSPDVNELQLLLRLLSELCQPCDADQTVAMPPDKYAYPDLKRLSSQVCEAFLDREFTSRLFTHIHELIEEAGELEMVQESYLSIKYLFTAIRNVLYLMRSEKENFTKLLSLLLENDLDSVLIYSINCHGRDELVLPAAQILSLLYSEFEWLRTEAEGAKEQDATCITDRLKRIVVQLLQGSLSALAISLMRKELKDGSDVEGSYLSWCLTYFLPYVSYVPVPLAKFRGVLSNKCVGYLVYQLSALVPGLFGGDPTSRSTQRIKERMNRCMLLLSAFDSLLSLVFNFSLPSADKEDVTVAMQFYSKSIGTETMFHPLHVLFKRCSKHARLVADPDFYIRNFDITMFPALFYPNSSASTTSCLPQSSPTTRYLVRSWSRPYWSMLNSLLIKASFSSTLYL
;
A
#
# COMPACT_ATOMS: atom_id res chain seq x y z
N MET A 1 -6.01 58.07 -8.52
CA MET A 1 -4.79 57.31 -8.89
C MET A 1 -3.70 57.31 -7.81
N ASN A 2 -3.76 58.17 -6.77
CA ASN A 2 -2.73 58.19 -5.72
C ASN A 2 -2.96 57.17 -4.57
N ASP A 3 -4.18 56.68 -4.36
CA ASP A 3 -4.47 55.75 -3.24
C ASP A 3 -4.11 54.28 -3.53
N LEU A 4 -4.01 53.88 -4.79
CA LEU A 4 -3.53 52.53 -5.16
C LEU A 4 -2.02 52.33 -4.92
N ASN A 5 -1.24 53.41 -4.93
CA ASN A 5 0.20 53.35 -4.65
C ASN A 5 0.51 53.23 -3.15
N LEU A 6 -0.35 53.78 -2.28
CA LEU A 6 -0.17 53.62 -0.82
C LEU A 6 -0.49 52.19 -0.37
N PHE A 7 -1.57 51.60 -0.90
CA PHE A 7 -2.00 50.26 -0.53
C PHE A 7 -0.99 49.18 -0.97
N SER A 8 -0.43 49.32 -2.18
CA SER A 8 0.61 48.40 -2.68
C SER A 8 1.92 48.50 -1.88
N LEU A 9 2.33 49.72 -1.48
CA LEU A 9 3.52 49.90 -0.63
C LEU A 9 3.32 49.35 0.79
N GLN A 10 2.13 49.48 1.37
CA GLN A 10 1.82 48.89 2.66
C GLN A 10 1.83 47.35 2.61
N VAL A 11 1.23 46.75 1.59
CA VAL A 11 1.23 45.28 1.41
C VAL A 11 2.64 44.74 1.21
N ILE A 12 3.49 45.42 0.41
CA ILE A 12 4.89 45.01 0.21
C ILE A 12 5.70 45.13 1.52
N ALA A 13 5.47 46.18 2.31
CA ALA A 13 6.12 46.35 3.61
C ALA A 13 5.69 45.27 4.61
N THR A 14 4.41 44.87 4.63
CA THR A 14 3.93 43.79 5.48
C THR A 14 4.52 42.44 5.08
N PHE A 15 4.63 42.16 3.77
CA PHE A 15 5.27 40.94 3.27
C PHE A 15 6.75 40.85 3.62
N ARG A 16 7.51 41.95 3.50
CA ARG A 16 8.94 41.97 3.88
C ARG A 16 9.15 41.82 5.38
N SER A 17 8.26 42.38 6.20
CA SER A 17 8.29 42.18 7.65
C SER A 17 8.03 40.72 8.03
N LEU A 18 7.03 40.08 7.41
CA LEU A 18 6.77 38.65 7.61
C LEU A 18 7.93 37.76 7.14
N GLU A 19 8.57 38.08 6.02
CA GLU A 19 9.75 37.35 5.54
C GLU A 19 10.93 37.46 6.51
N SER A 20 11.19 38.65 7.07
CA SER A 20 12.25 38.85 8.06
C SER A 20 11.99 38.11 9.38
N VAL A 21 10.74 38.08 9.85
CA VAL A 21 10.33 37.32 11.03
C VAL A 21 10.45 35.83 10.76
N TRP A 22 10.04 35.36 9.58
CA TRP A 22 10.16 33.96 9.18
C TRP A 22 11.62 33.50 9.09
N ARG A 23 12.51 34.32 8.50
CA ARG A 23 13.96 34.02 8.46
C ARG A 23 14.58 34.00 9.87
N TYR A 24 14.24 34.96 10.73
CA TYR A 24 14.72 34.99 12.12
C TYR A 24 14.30 33.73 12.90
N TYR A 25 13.06 33.27 12.75
CA TYR A 25 12.60 32.02 13.40
C TYR A 25 13.27 30.75 12.86
N ILE A 26 13.68 30.75 11.59
CA ILE A 26 14.41 29.62 10.99
C ILE A 26 15.87 29.63 11.43
N GLU A 27 16.53 30.80 11.39
CA GLU A 27 17.96 30.92 11.70
C GLU A 27 18.24 30.77 13.20
N GLU A 28 17.48 31.42 14.08
CA GLU A 28 17.61 31.19 15.54
C GLU A 28 17.14 29.78 15.94
N GLY A 29 16.11 29.25 15.28
CA GLY A 29 15.63 27.89 15.48
C GLY A 29 16.68 26.83 15.11
N GLN A 30 17.50 27.10 14.09
CA GLN A 30 18.62 26.22 13.71
C GLN A 30 19.80 26.31 14.69
N GLN A 31 20.16 27.51 15.17
CA GLN A 31 21.27 27.66 16.12
C GLN A 31 20.97 27.11 17.53
N THR A 32 19.76 27.34 18.06
CA THR A 32 19.36 26.75 19.37
C THR A 32 19.16 25.24 19.28
N SER A 33 18.67 24.72 18.15
CA SER A 33 18.60 23.28 17.88
C SER A 33 19.99 22.62 17.95
N MET A 34 21.04 23.27 17.45
CA MET A 34 22.39 22.71 17.43
C MET A 34 23.02 22.61 18.83
N VAL A 35 22.81 23.61 19.69
CA VAL A 35 23.32 23.62 21.07
C VAL A 35 22.59 22.60 21.94
N LEU A 36 21.26 22.53 21.84
CA LEU A 36 20.46 21.54 22.57
C LEU A 36 20.72 20.11 22.07
N ALA A 37 20.96 19.92 20.77
CA ALA A 37 21.36 18.63 20.22
C ALA A 37 22.73 18.18 20.77
N MET A 38 23.71 19.09 20.89
CA MET A 38 25.03 18.79 21.46
C MET A 38 24.96 18.47 22.96
N GLU A 39 24.23 19.26 23.76
CA GLU A 39 24.05 18.98 25.20
C GLU A 39 23.32 17.65 25.43
N TRP A 40 22.32 17.35 24.60
CA TRP A 40 21.61 16.07 24.63
C TRP A 40 22.52 14.89 24.27
N TYR A 41 23.37 15.04 23.24
CA TYR A 41 24.30 13.99 22.80
C TYR A 41 25.34 13.63 23.87
N ILE A 42 25.77 14.62 24.66
CA ILE A 42 26.75 14.44 25.74
C ILE A 42 26.09 13.77 26.96
N MET A 43 24.83 14.11 27.27
CA MET A 43 24.12 13.55 28.43
C MET A 43 23.58 12.13 28.20
N ASN A 44 23.41 11.69 26.95
CA ASN A 44 22.87 10.36 26.60
C ASN A 44 23.94 9.40 26.04
N SER A 45 25.18 9.52 26.53
CA SER A 45 26.32 8.66 26.17
C SER A 45 26.17 7.17 26.55
N THR A 46 25.05 6.77 27.16
CA THR A 46 24.76 5.38 27.53
C THR A 46 24.23 4.57 26.34
N GLY A 47 25.17 4.14 25.49
CA GLY A 47 25.21 2.73 25.10
C GLY A 47 25.09 2.37 23.63
N VAL A 48 24.44 3.17 22.76
CA VAL A 48 24.32 2.76 21.33
C VAL A 48 25.70 2.72 20.67
N ARG A 49 26.52 3.75 20.84
CA ARG A 49 27.86 3.81 20.24
C ARG A 49 28.78 2.69 20.71
N SER A 50 28.74 2.33 22.00
CA SER A 50 29.53 1.21 22.53
C SER A 50 29.01 -0.14 22.04
N LEU A 51 27.71 -0.26 21.83
CA LEU A 51 27.06 -1.46 21.33
C LEU A 51 27.41 -1.71 19.86
N THR A 52 27.36 -0.67 19.03
CA THR A 52 27.54 -0.79 17.57
C THR A 52 28.96 -1.11 17.13
N CYS A 53 29.97 -0.90 17.99
CA CYS A 53 31.34 -1.33 17.70
C CYS A 53 31.48 -2.85 17.50
N ASN A 54 30.49 -3.63 17.94
CA ASN A 54 30.49 -5.09 17.84
C ASN A 54 29.59 -5.60 16.69
N LEU A 55 29.26 -4.77 15.70
CA LEU A 55 28.55 -5.23 14.48
C LEU A 55 29.50 -5.83 13.45
N GLY A 56 30.67 -5.23 13.28
CA GLY A 56 31.65 -5.65 12.28
C GLY A 56 32.48 -4.47 11.80
N GLU A 57 33.25 -4.69 10.73
CA GLU A 57 34.02 -3.64 10.10
C GLU A 57 34.24 -3.89 8.61
N LEU A 58 34.33 -2.78 7.85
CA LEU A 58 34.75 -2.81 6.45
C LEU A 58 36.28 -2.87 6.38
N VAL A 59 36.84 -4.07 6.26
CA VAL A 59 38.30 -4.31 6.25
C VAL A 59 38.94 -3.85 4.94
N SER A 60 38.25 -4.02 3.82
CA SER A 60 38.71 -3.59 2.49
C SER A 60 37.54 -3.18 1.60
N PRO A 61 37.78 -2.43 0.50
CA PRO A 61 36.72 -2.13 -0.46
C PRO A 61 36.06 -3.41 -0.97
N GLY A 62 34.76 -3.56 -0.72
CA GLY A 62 34.00 -4.75 -1.12
C GLY A 62 34.04 -5.92 -0.15
N THR A 63 34.57 -5.76 1.07
CA THR A 63 34.59 -6.86 2.07
C THR A 63 34.26 -6.31 3.45
N TYR A 64 33.12 -6.77 3.98
CA TYR A 64 32.67 -6.44 5.33
C TYR A 64 32.68 -7.71 6.18
N ILE A 65 33.40 -7.67 7.31
CA ILE A 65 33.48 -8.81 8.24
C ILE A 65 32.55 -8.55 9.40
N LEU A 66 31.56 -9.43 9.58
CA LEU A 66 30.65 -9.39 10.73
C LEU A 66 31.41 -9.89 11.97
N HIS A 67 31.13 -9.27 13.12
CA HIS A 67 31.67 -9.71 14.40
C HIS A 67 30.81 -10.85 14.97
N ASP A 68 31.39 -11.79 15.72
CA ASP A 68 30.70 -12.96 16.31
C ASP A 68 29.50 -12.61 17.23
N SER A 69 29.35 -11.34 17.60
CA SER A 69 28.29 -10.84 18.49
C SER A 69 27.32 -9.89 17.76
N CYS A 70 27.36 -9.83 16.44
CA CYS A 70 26.55 -8.88 15.67
C CYS A 70 25.05 -9.16 15.83
N ALA A 71 24.64 -10.42 15.94
CA ALA A 71 23.26 -10.81 16.19
C ALA A 71 22.76 -10.25 17.54
N ASP A 72 23.51 -10.47 18.62
CA ASP A 72 23.17 -9.96 19.96
C ASP A 72 23.03 -8.43 19.97
N VAL A 73 23.93 -7.74 19.26
CA VAL A 73 23.89 -6.29 19.10
C VAL A 73 22.63 -5.83 18.35
N MET A 74 22.29 -6.48 17.24
CA MET A 74 21.08 -6.14 16.48
C MET A 74 19.81 -6.41 17.28
N GLU A 75 19.76 -7.50 18.04
CA GLU A 75 18.66 -7.80 18.96
C GLU A 75 18.53 -6.72 20.05
N GLU A 76 19.64 -6.32 20.68
CA GLU A 76 19.61 -5.26 21.68
C GLU A 76 19.15 -3.92 21.08
N LEU A 77 19.59 -3.58 19.86
CA LEU A 77 19.08 -2.39 19.14
C LEU A 77 17.58 -2.47 18.91
N LEU A 78 17.06 -3.62 18.48
CA LEU A 78 15.63 -3.84 18.26
C LEU A 78 14.83 -3.72 19.57
N VAL A 79 15.35 -4.29 20.67
CA VAL A 79 14.74 -4.15 22.00
C VAL A 79 14.73 -2.68 22.44
N ARG A 80 15.80 -1.92 22.19
CA ARG A 80 15.86 -0.48 22.50
C ARG A 80 14.93 0.35 21.63
N ILE A 81 14.71 0.00 20.36
CA ILE A 81 13.72 0.64 19.49
C ILE A 81 12.30 0.32 19.99
N ALA A 82 12.01 -0.94 20.31
CA ALA A 82 10.67 -1.35 20.75
C ALA A 82 10.24 -0.72 22.09
N ASN A 83 11.19 -0.32 22.93
CA ASN A 83 10.94 0.28 24.24
C ASN A 83 11.15 1.81 24.28
N GLU A 84 11.36 2.46 23.13
CA GLU A 84 11.57 3.91 23.12
C GLU A 84 10.27 4.69 23.39
N GLU A 85 10.37 5.84 24.05
CA GLU A 85 9.20 6.72 24.23
C GLU A 85 8.69 7.20 22.87
N GLU A 86 7.38 7.00 22.60
CA GLU A 86 6.70 7.25 21.31
C GLU A 86 6.90 8.64 20.71
N ASN A 87 7.39 9.63 21.48
CA ASN A 87 7.62 10.99 20.99
C ASN A 87 9.09 11.33 20.80
N LYS A 88 10.02 10.59 21.43
CA LYS A 88 11.44 10.97 21.49
C LYS A 88 12.31 10.21 20.50
N TYR A 89 11.95 8.95 20.20
CA TYR A 89 12.65 8.08 19.26
C TYR A 89 14.18 8.06 19.44
N ILE A 90 14.59 7.95 20.72
CA ILE A 90 15.99 8.18 21.13
C ILE A 90 16.92 7.25 20.37
N THR A 91 16.59 5.98 20.27
CA THR A 91 17.45 4.96 19.67
C THR A 91 17.61 5.20 18.17
N LYS A 92 16.51 5.47 17.45
CA LYS A 92 16.56 5.78 16.00
C LYS A 92 17.40 7.03 15.71
N ARG A 93 17.32 8.06 16.56
CA ARG A 93 18.14 9.28 16.43
C ARG A 93 19.63 9.03 16.66
N HIS A 94 19.98 8.16 17.61
CA HIS A 94 21.38 7.75 17.79
C HIS A 94 21.90 6.93 16.60
N ILE A 95 21.09 6.00 16.06
CA ILE A 95 21.44 5.24 14.85
C ILE A 95 21.79 6.18 13.68
N LEU A 96 20.97 7.22 13.48
CA LEU A 96 21.20 8.23 12.47
C LEU A 96 22.51 9.00 12.69
N ALA A 97 22.72 9.47 13.90
CA ALA A 97 23.84 10.35 14.21
C ALA A 97 25.19 9.61 14.27
N GLU A 98 25.20 8.32 14.62
CA GLU A 98 26.38 7.45 14.46
C GLU A 98 26.62 7.03 12.99
N GLN A 99 25.66 7.30 12.09
CA GLN A 99 25.64 6.88 10.68
C GLN A 99 25.67 5.37 10.49
N LEU A 100 25.00 4.64 11.39
CA LEU A 100 25.02 3.18 11.44
C LEU A 100 24.54 2.54 10.13
N LEU A 101 23.56 3.17 9.47
CA LEU A 101 23.06 2.71 8.16
C LEU A 101 24.19 2.65 7.12
N ALA A 102 24.91 3.77 6.96
CA ALA A 102 25.91 3.92 5.91
C ALA A 102 27.21 3.16 6.24
N LYS A 103 27.59 3.09 7.53
CA LYS A 103 28.84 2.47 7.97
C LYS A 103 28.76 0.96 8.12
N ASP A 104 27.62 0.45 8.56
CA ASP A 104 27.48 -0.95 8.99
C ASP A 104 26.34 -1.65 8.26
N LEU A 105 25.09 -1.21 8.45
CA LEU A 105 23.91 -1.99 7.99
C LEU A 105 23.84 -2.17 6.47
N ILE A 106 24.16 -1.14 5.68
CA ILE A 106 24.21 -1.23 4.21
C ILE A 106 25.41 -2.08 3.78
N PRO A 107 26.66 -1.83 4.24
CA PRO A 107 27.80 -2.70 3.96
C PRO A 107 27.62 -4.18 4.34
N MET A 108 26.93 -4.48 5.44
CA MET A 108 26.61 -5.85 5.85
C MET A 108 25.83 -6.61 4.76
N ILE A 109 24.87 -5.96 4.11
CA ILE A 109 24.14 -6.54 2.98
C ILE A 109 25.01 -6.57 1.73
N LYS A 110 25.67 -5.46 1.38
CA LYS A 110 26.42 -5.35 0.11
C LYS A 110 27.62 -6.27 0.03
N TYR A 111 28.38 -6.35 1.11
CA TYR A 111 29.75 -6.90 1.12
C TYR A 111 29.97 -7.94 2.22
N GLY A 112 28.97 -8.13 3.08
CA GLY A 112 28.98 -9.19 4.07
C GLY A 112 28.43 -10.50 3.51
N SER A 113 28.43 -11.49 4.39
CA SER A 113 27.81 -12.79 4.18
C SER A 113 27.02 -13.16 5.43
N PRO A 114 25.96 -12.39 5.77
CA PRO A 114 25.17 -12.66 6.96
C PRO A 114 24.54 -14.04 6.86
N ASP A 115 24.51 -14.78 7.96
CA ASP A 115 23.72 -16.00 8.05
C ASP A 115 22.21 -15.68 8.04
N VAL A 116 21.36 -16.72 8.04
CA VAL A 116 19.90 -16.56 7.98
C VAL A 116 19.36 -15.73 9.15
N ASN A 117 19.91 -15.90 10.35
CA ASN A 117 19.47 -15.19 11.55
C ASN A 117 19.93 -13.73 11.54
N GLU A 118 21.19 -13.49 11.18
CA GLU A 118 21.76 -12.15 11.02
C GLU A 118 21.02 -11.36 9.96
N LEU A 119 20.73 -11.98 8.81
CA LEU A 119 19.93 -11.37 7.75
C LEU A 119 18.52 -11.03 8.24
N GLN A 120 17.87 -11.94 8.99
CA GLN A 120 16.55 -11.69 9.55
C GLN A 120 16.55 -10.47 10.48
N LEU A 121 17.52 -10.38 11.39
CA LEU A 121 17.66 -9.26 12.33
C LEU A 121 17.96 -7.95 11.62
N LEU A 122 18.82 -7.99 10.60
CA LEU A 122 19.17 -6.85 9.79
C LEU A 122 17.98 -6.31 9.01
N LEU A 123 17.19 -7.17 8.37
CA LEU A 123 15.97 -6.79 7.65
C LEU A 123 14.90 -6.28 8.61
N ARG A 124 14.77 -6.90 9.79
CA ARG A 124 13.87 -6.40 10.83
C ARG A 124 14.25 -4.99 11.24
N LEU A 125 15.54 -4.75 11.51
CA LEU A 125 16.05 -3.43 11.88
C LEU A 125 15.78 -2.40 10.77
N LEU A 126 16.10 -2.71 9.51
CA LEU A 126 15.79 -1.82 8.38
C LEU A 126 14.29 -1.51 8.28
N SER A 127 13.43 -2.51 8.47
CA SER A 127 11.98 -2.33 8.42
C SER A 127 11.45 -1.39 9.51
N GLU A 128 12.07 -1.38 10.69
CA GLU A 128 11.76 -0.46 11.80
C GLU A 128 12.28 0.97 11.53
N LEU A 129 13.45 1.09 10.90
CA LEU A 129 14.08 2.39 10.60
C LEU A 129 13.39 3.15 9.46
N CYS A 130 12.72 2.45 8.55
CA CYS A 130 11.95 3.06 7.48
C CYS A 130 10.45 3.19 7.77
N GLN A 131 9.99 2.95 8.99
CA GLN A 131 8.57 3.15 9.34
C GLN A 131 8.13 4.59 9.03
N PRO A 132 7.02 4.78 8.30
CA PRO A 132 6.51 6.10 8.00
C PRO A 132 6.22 6.89 9.28
N CYS A 133 6.90 8.02 9.43
CA CYS A 133 6.68 8.95 10.53
C CYS A 133 5.64 9.98 10.07
N ASP A 134 4.38 9.59 9.90
CA ASP A 134 3.34 10.53 9.47
C ASP A 134 2.82 11.32 10.68
N ALA A 135 3.00 12.65 10.66
CA ALA A 135 2.43 13.56 11.67
C ALA A 135 0.90 13.68 11.59
N ASP A 136 0.30 13.22 10.48
CA ASP A 136 -1.15 13.26 10.20
C ASP A 136 -1.89 12.00 10.68
N GLN A 137 -1.16 10.95 11.07
CA GLN A 137 -1.80 9.81 11.70
C GLN A 137 -2.24 10.22 13.11
N THR A 138 -3.37 9.68 13.54
CA THR A 138 -4.06 9.92 14.82
C THR A 138 -3.26 9.45 16.04
N VAL A 139 -1.95 9.68 16.06
CA VAL A 139 -1.09 9.45 17.22
C VAL A 139 -1.52 10.47 18.28
N ALA A 140 -1.77 9.99 19.49
CA ALA A 140 -2.24 10.83 20.60
C ALA A 140 -1.27 11.97 20.91
N MET A 141 0.01 11.82 20.54
CA MET A 141 1.01 12.86 20.55
C MET A 141 1.91 12.76 19.30
N PRO A 142 2.07 13.84 18.52
CA PRO A 142 3.03 13.85 17.43
C PRO A 142 4.46 13.68 17.97
N PRO A 143 5.41 13.19 17.16
CA PRO A 143 6.82 13.21 17.51
C PRO A 143 7.22 14.61 17.97
N ASP A 144 8.13 14.69 18.95
CA ASP A 144 8.68 15.98 19.36
C ASP A 144 9.22 16.70 18.12
N LYS A 145 9.07 18.04 18.09
CA LYS A 145 9.49 18.91 16.98
C LYS A 145 10.95 18.67 16.59
N TYR A 146 11.77 18.21 17.53
CA TYR A 146 13.17 17.88 17.33
C TYR A 146 13.41 16.46 16.79
N ALA A 147 12.54 15.49 17.07
CA ALA A 147 12.70 14.11 16.61
C ALA A 147 12.28 13.95 15.14
N TYR A 148 11.21 14.64 14.72
CA TYR A 148 10.65 14.49 13.38
C TYR A 148 11.65 14.73 12.22
N PRO A 149 12.47 15.81 12.22
CA PRO A 149 13.45 16.03 11.15
C PRO A 149 14.53 14.94 11.09
N ASP A 150 14.95 14.43 12.25
CA ASP A 150 15.92 13.34 12.33
C ASP A 150 15.32 12.04 11.76
N LEU A 151 14.10 11.69 12.16
CA LEU A 151 13.42 10.50 11.65
C LEU A 151 13.20 10.56 10.14
N LYS A 152 12.78 11.72 9.62
CA LYS A 152 12.64 11.93 8.18
C LYS A 152 13.96 11.75 7.44
N ARG A 153 15.07 12.26 8.00
CA ARG A 153 16.42 12.09 7.44
C ARG A 153 16.86 10.62 7.49
N LEU A 154 16.58 9.91 8.58
CA LEU A 154 16.85 8.48 8.71
C LEU A 154 16.08 7.67 7.66
N SER A 155 14.78 7.93 7.49
CA SER A 155 13.96 7.29 6.46
C SER A 155 14.48 7.61 5.05
N SER A 156 14.92 8.85 4.80
CA SER A 156 15.57 9.24 3.53
C SER A 156 16.83 8.43 3.25
N GLN A 157 17.68 8.19 4.26
CA GLN A 157 18.89 7.36 4.10
C GLN A 157 18.55 5.91 3.76
N VAL A 158 17.51 5.33 4.36
CA VAL A 158 17.05 3.98 3.98
C VAL A 158 16.50 3.98 2.55
N CYS A 159 15.70 4.99 2.20
CA CYS A 159 15.20 5.18 0.83
C CYS A 159 16.35 5.25 -0.20
N GLU A 160 17.38 6.05 0.07
CA GLU A 160 18.59 6.14 -0.77
C GLU A 160 19.32 4.80 -0.89
N ALA A 161 19.38 4.00 0.17
CA ALA A 161 19.95 2.67 0.12
C ALA A 161 19.20 1.74 -0.85
N PHE A 162 17.86 1.76 -0.84
CA PHE A 162 17.05 0.96 -1.78
C PHE A 162 17.16 1.46 -3.24
N LEU A 163 17.59 2.70 -3.47
CA LEU A 163 17.93 3.22 -4.79
C LEU A 163 19.35 2.86 -5.25
N ASP A 164 20.18 2.32 -4.37
CA ASP A 164 21.49 1.76 -4.71
C ASP A 164 21.30 0.37 -5.36
N ARG A 165 21.65 0.27 -6.65
CA ARG A 165 21.46 -0.96 -7.43
C ARG A 165 22.18 -2.16 -6.84
N GLU A 166 23.39 -1.95 -6.32
CA GLU A 166 24.21 -3.03 -5.76
C GLU A 166 23.62 -3.55 -4.43
N PHE A 167 23.21 -2.65 -3.53
CA PHE A 167 22.48 -2.99 -2.32
C PHE A 167 21.21 -3.79 -2.63
N THR A 168 20.34 -3.27 -3.49
CA THR A 168 19.07 -3.93 -3.81
C THR A 168 19.30 -5.27 -4.50
N SER A 169 20.27 -5.37 -5.40
CA SER A 169 20.57 -6.65 -6.07
C SER A 169 21.12 -7.70 -5.12
N ARG A 170 22.03 -7.30 -4.22
CA ARG A 170 22.58 -8.23 -3.23
C ARG A 170 21.54 -8.66 -2.20
N LEU A 171 20.67 -7.74 -1.79
CA LEU A 171 19.52 -8.02 -0.93
C LEU A 171 18.62 -9.09 -1.55
N PHE A 172 18.22 -8.95 -2.81
CA PHE A 172 17.40 -9.96 -3.49
C PHE A 172 18.15 -11.26 -3.74
N THR A 173 19.46 -11.23 -3.98
CA THR A 173 20.28 -12.45 -4.08
C THR A 173 20.14 -13.31 -2.82
N HIS A 174 20.25 -12.70 -1.63
CA HIS A 174 20.03 -13.42 -0.37
C HIS A 174 18.62 -13.98 -0.23
N ILE A 175 17.60 -13.25 -0.68
CA ILE A 175 16.22 -13.71 -0.62
C ILE A 175 15.98 -14.88 -1.58
N HIS A 176 16.60 -14.86 -2.75
CA HIS A 176 16.58 -15.99 -3.67
C HIS A 176 17.29 -17.21 -3.10
N GLU A 177 18.46 -17.05 -2.48
CA GLU A 177 19.17 -18.12 -1.76
C GLU A 177 18.23 -18.77 -0.71
N LEU A 178 17.53 -17.97 0.11
CA LEU A 178 16.56 -18.48 1.09
C LEU A 178 15.39 -19.25 0.47
N ILE A 179 14.88 -18.81 -0.68
CA ILE A 179 13.77 -19.47 -1.39
C ILE A 179 14.25 -20.77 -2.03
N GLU A 180 15.44 -20.77 -2.63
CA GLU A 180 16.05 -21.93 -3.26
C GLU A 180 16.38 -23.03 -2.24
N GLU A 181 16.93 -22.66 -1.08
CA GLU A 181 17.23 -23.58 0.02
C GLU A 181 15.98 -24.24 0.60
N ALA A 182 14.85 -23.51 0.63
CA ALA A 182 13.59 -24.06 1.07
C ALA A 182 13.03 -25.10 0.09
N GLY A 183 13.16 -24.86 -1.22
CA GLY A 183 12.72 -25.78 -2.27
C GLY A 183 11.25 -26.18 -2.14
N GLU A 184 10.97 -27.50 -2.20
CA GLU A 184 9.63 -28.06 -1.95
C GLU A 184 9.31 -28.27 -0.46
N LEU A 185 10.30 -28.08 0.42
CA LEU A 185 10.14 -28.26 1.86
C LEU A 185 9.50 -27.02 2.48
N GLU A 186 8.95 -27.18 3.69
CA GLU A 186 8.48 -26.02 4.44
C GLU A 186 9.66 -25.11 4.80
N MET A 187 9.60 -23.84 4.37
CA MET A 187 10.55 -22.81 4.78
C MET A 187 10.72 -22.78 6.29
N VAL A 188 11.97 -22.77 6.74
CA VAL A 188 12.36 -22.51 8.12
C VAL A 188 11.83 -21.14 8.56
N GLN A 189 11.48 -21.02 9.85
CA GLN A 189 10.79 -19.86 10.40
C GLN A 189 11.59 -18.57 10.16
N GLU A 190 12.91 -18.63 10.36
CA GLU A 190 13.83 -17.51 10.19
C GLU A 190 13.85 -17.01 8.75
N SER A 191 13.95 -17.91 7.76
CA SER A 191 13.90 -17.57 6.32
C SER A 191 12.59 -16.86 5.96
N TYR A 192 11.47 -17.33 6.52
CA TYR A 192 10.16 -16.73 6.30
C TYR A 192 10.06 -15.33 6.95
N LEU A 193 10.60 -15.16 8.15
CA LEU A 193 10.65 -13.87 8.82
C LEU A 193 11.51 -12.87 8.04
N SER A 194 12.63 -13.29 7.44
CA SER A 194 13.44 -12.46 6.56
C SER A 194 12.62 -11.90 5.38
N ILE A 195 11.84 -12.74 4.68
CA ILE A 195 10.96 -12.28 3.59
C ILE A 195 9.88 -11.33 4.12
N LYS A 196 9.28 -11.62 5.28
CA LYS A 196 8.28 -10.74 5.91
C LYS A 196 8.84 -9.36 6.21
N TYR A 197 10.05 -9.28 6.78
CA TYR A 197 10.69 -8.02 7.12
C TYR A 197 11.16 -7.27 5.87
N LEU A 198 11.64 -7.97 4.83
CA LEU A 198 11.88 -7.38 3.52
C LEU A 198 10.62 -6.73 2.97
N PHE A 199 9.49 -7.45 2.95
CA PHE A 199 8.24 -6.89 2.42
C PHE A 199 7.77 -5.68 3.22
N THR A 200 7.93 -5.72 4.53
CA THR A 200 7.63 -4.61 5.43
C THR A 200 8.49 -3.39 5.08
N ALA A 201 9.80 -3.58 4.85
CA ALA A 201 10.72 -2.54 4.45
C ALA A 201 10.38 -1.98 3.05
N ILE A 202 10.18 -2.84 2.04
CA ILE A 202 9.80 -2.43 0.68
C ILE A 202 8.51 -1.63 0.69
N ARG A 203 7.46 -2.11 1.39
CA ARG A 203 6.20 -1.38 1.55
C ARG A 203 6.44 0.02 2.12
N ASN A 204 7.23 0.11 3.19
CA ASN A 204 7.52 1.37 3.85
C ASN A 204 8.27 2.34 2.92
N VAL A 205 9.28 1.86 2.20
CA VAL A 205 10.06 2.67 1.25
C VAL A 205 9.19 3.13 0.07
N LEU A 206 8.37 2.24 -0.50
CA LEU A 206 7.40 2.59 -1.55
C LEU A 206 6.44 3.68 -1.07
N TYR A 207 5.93 3.56 0.16
CA TYR A 207 5.04 4.55 0.76
C TYR A 207 5.73 5.92 0.92
N LEU A 208 6.97 5.93 1.42
CA LEU A 208 7.75 7.15 1.63
C LEU A 208 8.10 7.85 0.30
N MET A 209 8.38 7.09 -0.76
CA MET A 209 8.76 7.64 -2.05
C MET A 209 7.58 8.01 -2.96
N ARG A 210 6.34 7.67 -2.61
CA ARG A 210 5.18 7.87 -3.50
C ARG A 210 4.98 9.32 -3.97
N SER A 211 5.43 10.31 -3.18
CA SER A 211 5.37 11.72 -3.55
C SER A 211 6.45 12.16 -4.55
N GLU A 212 7.52 11.39 -4.68
CA GLU A 212 8.69 11.69 -5.52
C GLU A 212 8.71 10.77 -6.75
N LYS A 213 7.92 11.13 -7.77
CA LYS A 213 7.65 10.27 -8.95
C LYS A 213 8.89 9.69 -9.63
N GLU A 214 9.96 10.46 -9.76
CA GLU A 214 11.22 10.02 -10.35
C GLU A 214 11.89 8.92 -9.51
N ASN A 215 12.06 9.17 -8.20
CA ASN A 215 12.62 8.20 -7.27
C ASN A 215 11.74 6.95 -7.14
N PHE A 216 10.42 7.13 -7.12
CA PHE A 216 9.46 6.03 -7.11
C PHE A 216 9.61 5.14 -8.34
N THR A 217 9.69 5.72 -9.54
CA THR A 217 9.85 4.97 -10.81
C THR A 217 11.19 4.24 -10.85
N LYS A 218 12.27 4.91 -10.43
CA LYS A 218 13.59 4.28 -10.31
C LYS A 218 13.58 3.10 -9.34
N LEU A 219 12.95 3.26 -8.18
CA LEU A 219 12.79 2.19 -7.20
C LEU A 219 12.00 1.02 -7.79
N LEU A 220 10.85 1.28 -8.45
CA LEU A 220 10.06 0.24 -9.10
C LEU A 220 10.86 -0.53 -10.14
N SER A 221 11.64 0.17 -10.97
CA SER A 221 12.52 -0.45 -11.96
C SER A 221 13.51 -1.40 -11.26
N LEU A 222 14.23 -0.92 -10.24
CA LEU A 222 15.21 -1.72 -9.51
C LEU A 222 14.58 -2.94 -8.82
N LEU A 223 13.42 -2.78 -8.18
CA LEU A 223 12.74 -3.89 -7.51
C LEU A 223 12.28 -4.97 -8.52
N LEU A 224 11.75 -4.55 -9.68
CA LEU A 224 11.28 -5.47 -10.72
C LEU A 224 12.42 -6.07 -11.55
N GLU A 225 13.54 -5.37 -11.70
CA GLU A 225 14.79 -5.91 -12.26
C GLU A 225 15.36 -7.04 -11.40
N ASN A 226 15.12 -7.01 -10.09
CA ASN A 226 15.54 -8.02 -9.13
C ASN A 226 14.38 -8.96 -8.73
N ASP A 227 13.45 -9.22 -9.65
CA ASP A 227 12.43 -10.27 -9.54
C ASP A 227 11.49 -10.19 -8.32
N LEU A 228 11.19 -8.97 -7.84
CA LEU A 228 10.16 -8.76 -6.81
C LEU A 228 8.81 -9.42 -7.15
N ASP A 229 8.41 -9.42 -8.42
CA ASP A 229 7.20 -10.10 -8.88
C ASP A 229 7.23 -11.61 -8.59
N SER A 230 8.33 -12.28 -8.89
CA SER A 230 8.50 -13.71 -8.61
C SER A 230 8.48 -13.99 -7.11
N VAL A 231 9.17 -13.17 -6.32
CA VAL A 231 9.19 -13.29 -4.84
C VAL A 231 7.79 -13.07 -4.24
N LEU A 232 7.03 -12.08 -4.75
CA LEU A 232 5.64 -11.84 -4.34
C LEU A 232 4.73 -13.03 -4.67
N ILE A 233 4.79 -13.53 -5.90
CA ILE A 233 3.96 -14.66 -6.34
C ILE A 233 4.30 -15.93 -5.56
N TYR A 234 5.58 -16.21 -5.34
CA TYR A 234 6.02 -17.32 -4.49
C TYR A 234 5.46 -17.19 -3.07
N SER A 235 5.64 -16.01 -2.45
CA SER A 235 5.21 -15.75 -1.07
C SER A 235 3.70 -15.87 -0.87
N ILE A 236 2.90 -15.47 -1.86
CA ILE A 236 1.44 -15.58 -1.83
C ILE A 236 0.99 -17.05 -1.90
N ASN A 237 1.72 -17.88 -2.65
CA ASN A 237 1.40 -19.29 -2.84
C ASN A 237 2.03 -20.21 -1.79
N CYS A 238 2.91 -19.69 -0.92
CA CYS A 238 3.53 -20.44 0.16
C CYS A 238 2.47 -20.90 1.17
N HIS A 239 2.24 -22.22 1.25
CA HIS A 239 1.24 -22.80 2.14
C HIS A 239 1.63 -22.62 3.62
N GLY A 240 0.65 -22.34 4.48
CA GLY A 240 0.87 -22.22 5.93
C GLY A 240 1.61 -20.95 6.39
N ARG A 241 1.82 -19.98 5.50
CA ARG A 241 2.52 -18.70 5.78
C ARG A 241 1.64 -17.48 5.51
N ASP A 242 0.42 -17.50 6.07
CA ASP A 242 -0.59 -16.42 5.94
C ASP A 242 -0.07 -15.04 6.38
N GLU A 243 0.99 -15.00 7.18
CA GLU A 243 1.58 -13.76 7.66
C GLU A 243 2.28 -12.93 6.56
N LEU A 244 2.77 -13.55 5.48
CA LEU A 244 3.39 -12.87 4.33
C LEU A 244 2.36 -12.15 3.45
N VAL A 245 1.12 -12.64 3.46
CA VAL A 245 0.08 -12.25 2.52
C VAL A 245 -0.36 -10.80 2.72
N LEU A 246 -0.41 -10.30 3.96
CA LEU A 246 -0.76 -8.90 4.21
C LEU A 246 0.32 -7.93 3.70
N PRO A 247 1.62 -8.06 4.08
CA PRO A 247 2.68 -7.24 3.49
C PRO A 247 2.73 -7.32 1.95
N ALA A 248 2.52 -8.51 1.38
CA ALA A 248 2.45 -8.68 -0.08
C ALA A 248 1.29 -7.89 -0.70
N ALA A 249 0.09 -7.96 -0.10
CA ALA A 249 -1.07 -7.19 -0.56
C ALA A 249 -0.85 -5.68 -0.42
N GLN A 250 -0.16 -5.24 0.64
CA GLN A 250 0.23 -3.84 0.84
C GLN A 250 1.19 -3.38 -0.26
N ILE A 251 2.22 -4.18 -0.58
CA ILE A 251 3.13 -3.88 -1.70
C ILE A 251 2.34 -3.80 -3.01
N LEU A 252 1.50 -4.80 -3.32
CA LEU A 252 0.66 -4.76 -4.52
C LEU A 252 -0.18 -3.48 -4.57
N SER A 253 -0.79 -3.06 -3.47
CA SER A 253 -1.57 -1.82 -3.43
C SER A 253 -0.75 -0.57 -3.78
N LEU A 254 0.51 -0.51 -3.34
CA LEU A 254 1.42 0.59 -3.64
C LEU A 254 1.99 0.51 -5.07
N LEU A 255 2.30 -0.69 -5.56
CA LEU A 255 2.74 -0.89 -6.94
C LEU A 255 1.68 -0.40 -7.95
N TYR A 256 0.41 -0.59 -7.62
CA TYR A 256 -0.71 -0.25 -8.51
C TYR A 256 -1.37 1.10 -8.20
N SER A 257 -0.98 1.82 -7.13
CA SER A 257 -1.57 3.13 -6.80
C SER A 257 -1.21 4.20 -7.84
N GLU A 258 -0.02 4.12 -8.43
CA GLU A 258 0.48 5.06 -9.45
C GLU A 258 0.44 4.49 -10.87
N PHE A 259 -0.24 3.35 -11.08
CA PHE A 259 -0.22 2.62 -12.34
C PHE A 259 -0.71 3.45 -13.53
N GLU A 260 -1.75 4.25 -13.34
CA GLU A 260 -2.32 5.07 -14.41
C GLU A 260 -1.34 6.15 -14.88
N TRP A 261 -0.65 6.79 -13.94
CA TRP A 261 0.38 7.76 -14.27
C TRP A 261 1.52 7.09 -15.06
N LEU A 262 2.04 5.95 -14.58
CA LEU A 262 3.06 5.17 -15.29
C LEU A 262 2.63 4.78 -16.71
N ARG A 263 1.38 4.36 -16.86
CA ARG A 263 0.80 4.02 -18.17
C ARG A 263 0.78 5.21 -19.12
N THR A 264 0.35 6.38 -18.64
CA THR A 264 0.32 7.59 -19.48
C THR A 264 1.71 8.04 -19.93
N GLU A 265 2.73 7.88 -19.09
CA GLU A 265 4.12 8.16 -19.47
C GLU A 265 4.66 7.14 -20.49
N ALA A 266 4.33 5.85 -20.32
CA ALA A 266 4.69 4.79 -21.27
C ALA A 266 4.06 5.01 -22.66
N GLU A 267 2.77 5.37 -22.71
CA GLU A 267 2.06 5.69 -23.97
C GLU A 267 2.61 6.94 -24.66
N GLY A 268 3.18 7.89 -23.89
CA GLY A 268 3.83 9.09 -24.39
C GLY A 268 5.16 8.82 -25.12
N ALA A 269 5.66 7.59 -25.13
CA ALA A 269 6.97 7.17 -25.67
C ALA A 269 8.16 7.99 -25.11
N LYS A 270 7.99 8.62 -23.95
CA LYS A 270 9.02 9.50 -23.36
C LYS A 270 10.03 8.73 -22.51
N GLU A 271 9.68 7.55 -22.02
CA GLU A 271 10.47 6.84 -21.03
C GLU A 271 10.42 5.31 -21.23
N GLN A 272 11.58 4.72 -21.56
CA GLN A 272 11.72 3.28 -21.76
C GLN A 272 11.43 2.49 -20.48
N ASP A 273 11.79 3.04 -19.33
CA ASP A 273 11.63 2.41 -18.02
C ASP A 273 10.15 2.25 -17.64
N ALA A 274 9.32 3.29 -17.88
CA ALA A 274 7.88 3.23 -17.63
C ALA A 274 7.18 2.11 -18.42
N THR A 275 7.63 1.86 -19.65
CA THR A 275 7.13 0.77 -20.49
C THR A 275 7.48 -0.60 -19.90
N CYS A 276 8.75 -0.79 -19.51
CA CYS A 276 9.22 -2.03 -18.90
C CYS A 276 8.49 -2.34 -17.58
N ILE A 277 8.34 -1.34 -16.71
CA ILE A 277 7.60 -1.43 -15.45
C ILE A 277 6.15 -1.84 -15.72
N THR A 278 5.47 -1.14 -16.63
CA THR A 278 4.07 -1.43 -16.99
C THR A 278 3.90 -2.87 -17.48
N ASP A 279 4.82 -3.38 -18.29
CA ASP A 279 4.76 -4.74 -18.80
C ASP A 279 5.07 -5.81 -17.73
N ARG A 280 5.94 -5.53 -16.75
CA ARG A 280 6.12 -6.39 -15.57
C ARG A 280 4.86 -6.40 -14.70
N LEU A 281 4.26 -5.24 -14.44
CA LEU A 281 3.02 -5.13 -13.66
C LEU A 281 1.86 -5.87 -14.35
N LYS A 282 1.76 -5.85 -15.69
CA LYS A 282 0.79 -6.69 -16.42
C LYS A 282 1.03 -8.18 -16.19
N ARG A 283 2.29 -8.64 -16.18
CA ARG A 283 2.62 -10.04 -15.90
C ARG A 283 2.22 -10.46 -14.49
N ILE A 284 2.43 -9.61 -13.49
CA ILE A 284 1.95 -9.85 -12.13
C ILE A 284 0.43 -10.07 -12.12
N VAL A 285 -0.36 -9.23 -12.80
CA VAL A 285 -1.83 -9.42 -12.89
C VAL A 285 -2.16 -10.79 -13.48
N VAL A 286 -1.52 -11.17 -14.58
CA VAL A 286 -1.75 -12.48 -15.22
C VAL A 286 -1.42 -13.63 -14.26
N GLN A 287 -0.27 -13.59 -13.59
CA GLN A 287 0.15 -14.62 -12.62
C GLN A 287 -0.76 -14.68 -11.38
N LEU A 288 -1.26 -13.52 -10.90
CA LEU A 288 -2.25 -13.47 -9.84
C LEU A 288 -3.55 -14.15 -10.27
N LEU A 289 -4.06 -13.83 -11.46
CA LEU A 289 -5.31 -14.40 -11.95
C LEU A 289 -5.21 -15.91 -12.26
N GLN A 290 -4.04 -16.39 -12.70
CA GLN A 290 -3.82 -17.80 -13.04
C GLN A 290 -3.82 -18.77 -11.84
N GLY A 291 -3.78 -18.27 -10.60
CA GLY A 291 -3.92 -19.13 -9.41
C GLY A 291 -3.69 -18.46 -8.06
N SER A 292 -2.90 -17.39 -8.02
CA SER A 292 -2.45 -16.81 -6.74
C SER A 292 -3.52 -15.95 -6.06
N LEU A 293 -4.47 -15.36 -6.81
CA LEU A 293 -5.51 -14.49 -6.25
C LEU A 293 -6.44 -15.24 -5.28
N SER A 294 -6.77 -16.51 -5.55
CA SER A 294 -7.57 -17.33 -4.63
C SER A 294 -6.82 -17.62 -3.32
N ALA A 295 -5.53 -17.93 -3.40
CA ALA A 295 -4.68 -18.15 -2.22
C ALA A 295 -4.57 -16.86 -1.40
N LEU A 296 -4.27 -15.74 -2.07
CA LEU A 296 -4.21 -14.41 -1.46
C LEU A 296 -5.51 -14.08 -0.73
N ALA A 297 -6.66 -14.24 -1.40
CA ALA A 297 -7.96 -13.89 -0.84
C ALA A 297 -8.31 -14.71 0.41
N ILE A 298 -8.09 -16.03 0.36
CA ILE A 298 -8.34 -16.92 1.49
C ILE A 298 -7.45 -16.57 2.69
N SER A 299 -6.17 -16.29 2.44
CA SER A 299 -5.20 -15.98 3.50
C SER A 299 -5.42 -14.60 4.10
N LEU A 300 -5.74 -13.58 3.29
CA LEU A 300 -6.14 -12.25 3.79
C LEU A 300 -7.38 -12.36 4.67
N MET A 301 -8.42 -13.07 4.20
CA MET A 301 -9.65 -13.28 4.98
C MET A 301 -9.37 -13.96 6.33
N ARG A 302 -8.54 -15.00 6.36
CA ARG A 302 -8.16 -15.68 7.62
C ARG A 302 -7.42 -14.74 8.57
N LYS A 303 -6.48 -13.95 8.04
CA LYS A 303 -5.68 -13.00 8.81
C LYS A 303 -6.54 -11.87 9.39
N GLU A 304 -7.34 -11.22 8.54
CA GLU A 304 -8.24 -10.13 8.96
C GLU A 304 -9.28 -10.61 10.00
N LEU A 305 -9.75 -11.88 9.92
CA LEU A 305 -10.62 -12.48 10.95
C LEU A 305 -9.89 -12.79 12.27
N LYS A 306 -8.62 -13.21 12.21
CA LYS A 306 -7.84 -13.60 13.40
C LYS A 306 -7.39 -12.40 14.21
N ASP A 307 -6.89 -11.37 13.53
CA ASP A 307 -6.27 -10.23 14.20
C ASP A 307 -7.31 -9.35 14.90
N GLY A 308 -8.61 -9.51 14.59
CA GLY A 308 -9.74 -8.84 15.26
C GLY A 308 -9.69 -7.32 15.21
N SER A 309 -8.71 -6.79 14.47
CA SER A 309 -8.25 -5.43 14.57
C SER A 309 -8.91 -4.59 13.49
N ASP A 310 -9.29 -3.36 13.86
CA ASP A 310 -9.73 -2.28 12.96
C ASP A 310 -8.61 -1.82 11.98
N VAL A 311 -7.44 -2.50 12.04
CA VAL A 311 -6.27 -2.35 11.19
C VAL A 311 -6.68 -2.65 9.76
N GLU A 312 -6.79 -1.60 8.96
CA GLU A 312 -6.60 -1.64 7.50
C GLU A 312 -7.36 -2.77 6.75
N GLY A 313 -8.53 -3.19 7.26
CA GLY A 313 -9.33 -4.35 6.81
C GLY A 313 -10.01 -4.16 5.45
N SER A 314 -9.20 -3.80 4.46
CA SER A 314 -9.63 -3.35 3.14
C SER A 314 -8.75 -3.91 2.05
N TYR A 315 -7.63 -4.58 2.36
CA TYR A 315 -6.76 -5.15 1.33
C TYR A 315 -7.43 -6.31 0.58
N LEU A 316 -8.20 -7.17 1.25
CA LEU A 316 -8.98 -8.17 0.52
C LEU A 316 -9.94 -7.51 -0.48
N SER A 317 -10.74 -6.57 0.02
CA SER A 317 -11.73 -5.88 -0.81
C SER A 317 -11.08 -5.08 -1.94
N TRP A 318 -9.93 -4.46 -1.68
CA TRP A 318 -9.13 -3.77 -2.69
C TRP A 318 -8.61 -4.74 -3.75
N CYS A 319 -7.98 -5.86 -3.37
CA CYS A 319 -7.49 -6.86 -4.32
C CYS A 319 -8.62 -7.40 -5.19
N LEU A 320 -9.79 -7.69 -4.62
CA LEU A 320 -10.95 -8.16 -5.38
C LEU A 320 -11.47 -7.08 -6.35
N THR A 321 -11.58 -5.84 -5.88
CA THR A 321 -12.03 -4.71 -6.70
C THR A 321 -11.07 -4.42 -7.84
N TYR A 322 -9.76 -4.49 -7.57
CA TYR A 322 -8.72 -4.11 -8.52
C TYR A 322 -8.45 -5.22 -9.55
N PHE A 323 -8.24 -6.47 -9.10
CA PHE A 323 -7.74 -7.53 -9.99
C PHE A 323 -8.83 -8.29 -10.74
N LEU A 324 -10.00 -8.52 -10.14
CA LEU A 324 -11.05 -9.32 -10.79
C LEU A 324 -11.59 -8.75 -12.10
N PRO A 325 -11.72 -7.42 -12.29
CA PRO A 325 -12.13 -6.86 -13.57
C PRO A 325 -11.21 -7.27 -14.73
N TYR A 326 -9.95 -7.65 -14.47
CA TYR A 326 -9.02 -8.08 -15.52
C TYR A 326 -9.27 -9.50 -16.04
N VAL A 327 -10.14 -10.29 -15.39
CA VAL A 327 -10.44 -11.66 -15.83
C VAL A 327 -11.09 -11.68 -17.22
N SER A 328 -11.83 -10.65 -17.63
CA SER A 328 -12.37 -10.59 -18.99
C SER A 328 -11.31 -10.46 -20.08
N TYR A 329 -10.06 -10.16 -19.71
CA TYR A 329 -8.95 -9.98 -20.64
C TYR A 329 -7.90 -11.09 -20.59
N VAL A 330 -7.93 -11.91 -19.53
CA VAL A 330 -7.00 -13.02 -19.35
C VAL A 330 -7.79 -14.33 -19.43
N PRO A 331 -7.50 -15.22 -20.39
CA PRO A 331 -8.23 -16.47 -20.54
C PRO A 331 -7.88 -17.44 -19.40
N VAL A 332 -8.58 -17.30 -18.27
CA VAL A 332 -8.42 -18.14 -17.08
C VAL A 332 -9.73 -18.86 -16.79
N PRO A 333 -9.71 -20.19 -16.56
CA PRO A 333 -10.92 -20.93 -16.23
C PRO A 333 -11.47 -20.51 -14.86
N LEU A 334 -12.79 -20.51 -14.71
CA LEU A 334 -13.47 -20.07 -13.48
C LEU A 334 -13.04 -20.89 -12.25
N ALA A 335 -12.62 -22.14 -12.47
CA ALA A 335 -12.12 -23.03 -11.43
C ALA A 335 -10.95 -22.43 -10.61
N LYS A 336 -10.13 -21.55 -11.20
CA LYS A 336 -9.02 -20.86 -10.51
C LYS A 336 -9.50 -19.82 -9.49
N PHE A 337 -10.75 -19.38 -9.60
CA PHE A 337 -11.37 -18.40 -8.69
C PHE A 337 -12.22 -19.06 -7.60
N ARG A 338 -12.21 -20.40 -7.43
CA ARG A 338 -13.03 -21.10 -6.42
C ARG A 338 -12.84 -20.58 -4.99
N GLY A 339 -11.65 -20.10 -4.63
CA GLY A 339 -11.40 -19.52 -3.31
C GLY A 339 -12.15 -18.21 -3.09
N VAL A 340 -12.10 -17.35 -4.11
CA VAL A 340 -12.78 -16.06 -4.18
C VAL A 340 -14.30 -16.24 -4.31
N LEU A 341 -14.75 -17.18 -5.16
CA LEU A 341 -16.14 -17.58 -5.36
C LEU A 341 -16.59 -18.63 -4.34
N SER A 342 -16.34 -18.34 -3.06
CA SER A 342 -16.78 -19.20 -1.96
C SER A 342 -17.78 -18.48 -1.06
N ASN A 343 -18.69 -19.23 -0.46
CA ASN A 343 -19.61 -18.70 0.55
C ASN A 343 -18.87 -18.08 1.74
N LYS A 344 -17.64 -18.54 2.02
CA LYS A 344 -16.79 -17.95 3.06
C LYS A 344 -16.37 -16.54 2.69
N CYS A 345 -15.88 -16.32 1.46
CA CYS A 345 -15.49 -15.00 0.99
C CYS A 345 -16.68 -14.04 0.93
N VAL A 346 -17.81 -14.47 0.35
CA VAL A 346 -19.05 -13.66 0.31
C VAL A 346 -19.54 -13.33 1.71
N GLY A 347 -19.65 -14.35 2.58
CA GLY A 347 -20.08 -14.17 3.97
C GLY A 347 -19.17 -13.24 4.75
N TYR A 348 -17.85 -13.29 4.51
CA TYR A 348 -16.87 -12.38 5.09
C TYR A 348 -17.10 -10.92 4.65
N LEU A 349 -17.26 -10.67 3.35
CA LEU A 349 -17.54 -9.32 2.85
C LEU A 349 -18.86 -8.77 3.42
N VAL A 350 -19.89 -9.62 3.56
CA VAL A 350 -21.18 -9.22 4.17
C VAL A 350 -21.01 -8.92 5.65
N TYR A 351 -20.24 -9.74 6.37
CA TYR A 351 -19.92 -9.54 7.77
C TYR A 351 -19.21 -8.19 7.97
N GLN A 352 -18.14 -7.92 7.20
CA GLN A 352 -17.41 -6.65 7.26
C GLN A 352 -18.31 -5.46 6.96
N LEU A 353 -19.12 -5.57 5.91
CA LEU A 353 -20.06 -4.51 5.54
C LEU A 353 -21.07 -4.25 6.66
N SER A 354 -21.62 -5.32 7.25
CA SER A 354 -22.58 -5.26 8.36
C SER A 354 -21.97 -4.66 9.62
N ALA A 355 -20.68 -4.89 9.88
CA ALA A 355 -19.96 -4.31 11.01
C ALA A 355 -19.75 -2.79 10.87
N LEU A 356 -19.63 -2.28 9.63
CA LEU A 356 -19.46 -0.85 9.36
C LEU A 356 -20.77 -0.05 9.47
N VAL A 357 -21.92 -0.66 9.14
CA VAL A 357 -23.24 0.04 9.08
C VAL A 357 -23.62 0.71 10.41
N PRO A 358 -23.57 0.04 11.58
CA PRO A 358 -23.88 0.68 12.85
C PRO A 358 -23.02 1.92 13.07
N GLY A 359 -21.74 1.86 12.73
CA GLY A 359 -20.81 2.98 12.89
C GLY A 359 -21.09 4.20 11.99
N LEU A 360 -21.82 4.01 10.90
CA LEU A 360 -22.25 5.10 10.01
C LEU A 360 -23.54 5.78 10.50
N PHE A 361 -24.47 5.01 11.08
CA PHE A 361 -25.82 5.49 11.37
C PHE A 361 -26.18 5.56 12.85
N GLY A 362 -25.56 4.77 13.72
CA GLY A 362 -25.79 4.70 15.17
C GLY A 362 -24.66 5.34 15.96
N GLY A 363 -24.92 6.48 16.60
CA GLY A 363 -23.97 7.14 17.49
C GLY A 363 -24.25 8.64 17.63
N ASP A 364 -23.99 9.18 18.82
CA ASP A 364 -24.20 10.58 19.20
C ASP A 364 -23.49 11.53 18.21
N PRO A 365 -24.23 12.43 17.51
CA PRO A 365 -23.68 13.33 16.51
C PRO A 365 -22.58 14.27 17.04
N THR A 366 -22.48 14.45 18.36
CA THR A 366 -21.50 15.33 18.99
C THR A 366 -20.08 14.74 19.08
N SER A 367 -19.93 13.42 18.89
CA SER A 367 -18.64 12.70 19.03
C SER A 367 -17.95 12.34 17.70
N ARG A 368 -18.57 12.69 16.56
CA ARG A 368 -18.11 12.23 15.25
C ARG A 368 -17.10 13.21 14.65
N SER A 369 -15.82 12.86 14.65
CA SER A 369 -14.91 13.50 13.69
C SER A 369 -15.38 13.14 12.27
N THR A 370 -15.57 14.15 11.43
CA THR A 370 -15.94 13.99 10.00
C THR A 370 -15.03 12.97 9.30
N GLN A 371 -13.77 12.91 9.72
CA GLN A 371 -12.76 11.96 9.25
C GLN A 371 -13.14 10.49 9.49
N ARG A 372 -13.60 10.10 10.69
CA ARG A 372 -13.99 8.72 10.98
C ARG A 372 -15.19 8.25 10.15
N ILE A 373 -16.15 9.14 9.90
CA ILE A 373 -17.29 8.83 9.02
C ILE A 373 -16.78 8.62 7.59
N LYS A 374 -15.91 9.52 7.11
CA LYS A 374 -15.32 9.44 5.77
C LYS A 374 -14.57 8.12 5.58
N GLU A 375 -13.71 7.74 6.51
CA GLU A 375 -12.98 6.47 6.49
C GLU A 375 -13.93 5.26 6.43
N ARG A 376 -14.95 5.21 7.29
CA ARG A 376 -15.96 4.14 7.27
C ARG A 376 -16.75 4.09 5.95
N MET A 377 -17.08 5.24 5.39
CA MET A 377 -17.79 5.33 4.11
C MET A 377 -16.92 4.80 2.97
N ASN A 378 -15.63 5.15 2.96
CA ASN A 378 -14.68 4.66 1.96
C ASN A 378 -14.51 3.15 2.05
N ARG A 379 -14.40 2.59 3.27
CA ARG A 379 -14.38 1.13 3.48
C ARG A 379 -15.66 0.46 2.96
N CYS A 380 -16.84 1.05 3.21
CA CYS A 380 -18.09 0.52 2.67
C CYS A 380 -18.11 0.53 1.14
N MET A 381 -17.67 1.62 0.51
CA MET A 381 -17.63 1.72 -0.95
C MET A 381 -16.67 0.71 -1.58
N LEU A 382 -15.53 0.46 -0.94
CA LEU A 382 -14.58 -0.56 -1.37
C LEU A 382 -15.16 -1.98 -1.26
N LEU A 383 -15.84 -2.31 -0.16
CA LEU A 383 -16.55 -3.58 0.00
C LEU A 383 -17.63 -3.78 -1.07
N LEU A 384 -18.43 -2.74 -1.35
CA LEU A 384 -19.44 -2.78 -2.40
C LEU A 384 -18.83 -2.99 -3.80
N SER A 385 -17.68 -2.38 -4.06
CA SER A 385 -16.96 -2.55 -5.33
C SER A 385 -16.39 -3.96 -5.48
N ALA A 386 -15.95 -4.57 -4.37
CA ALA A 386 -15.53 -5.97 -4.34
C ALA A 386 -16.71 -6.90 -4.67
N PHE A 387 -17.89 -6.65 -4.10
CA PHE A 387 -19.12 -7.39 -4.46
C PHE A 387 -19.48 -7.25 -5.93
N ASP A 388 -19.44 -6.04 -6.48
CA ASP A 388 -19.74 -5.81 -7.89
C ASP A 388 -18.77 -6.57 -8.80
N SER A 389 -17.50 -6.61 -8.43
CA SER A 389 -16.46 -7.34 -9.15
C SER A 389 -16.69 -8.86 -9.10
N LEU A 390 -17.10 -9.40 -7.95
CA LEU A 390 -17.49 -10.82 -7.83
C LEU A 390 -18.71 -11.15 -8.70
N LEU A 391 -19.75 -10.32 -8.67
CA LEU A 391 -20.96 -10.54 -9.46
C LEU A 391 -20.70 -10.42 -10.96
N SER A 392 -19.83 -9.49 -11.35
CA SER A 392 -19.40 -9.32 -12.74
C SER A 392 -18.60 -10.53 -13.21
N LEU A 393 -17.71 -11.06 -12.37
CA LEU A 393 -16.99 -12.30 -12.65
C LEU A 393 -17.97 -13.45 -12.96
N VAL A 394 -18.90 -13.75 -12.06
CA VAL A 394 -19.82 -14.88 -12.25
C VAL A 394 -20.73 -14.66 -13.48
N PHE A 395 -21.16 -13.43 -13.72
CA PHE A 395 -21.98 -13.09 -14.89
C PHE A 395 -21.24 -13.34 -16.21
N ASN A 396 -19.97 -12.95 -16.30
CA ASN A 396 -19.16 -13.14 -17.51
C ASN A 396 -19.01 -14.63 -17.89
N PHE A 397 -18.91 -15.52 -16.90
CA PHE A 397 -18.84 -16.97 -17.10
C PHE A 397 -20.21 -17.66 -17.23
N SER A 398 -21.31 -16.92 -17.08
CA SER A 398 -22.67 -17.43 -17.29
C SER A 398 -23.17 -17.19 -18.71
N LEU A 399 -22.36 -16.53 -19.57
CA LEU A 399 -22.72 -16.27 -20.96
C LEU A 399 -22.72 -17.55 -21.79
N PRO A 400 -23.55 -17.66 -22.85
CA PRO A 400 -23.65 -18.86 -23.69
C PRO A 400 -22.34 -19.33 -24.34
N SER A 401 -21.33 -18.46 -24.41
CA SER A 401 -20.00 -18.74 -24.94
C SER A 401 -19.03 -19.36 -23.93
N ALA A 402 -19.40 -19.46 -22.66
CA ALA A 402 -18.55 -20.01 -21.61
C ALA A 402 -18.49 -21.54 -21.63
N ASP A 403 -17.41 -22.10 -21.08
CA ASP A 403 -17.26 -23.55 -20.96
C ASP A 403 -18.31 -24.15 -20.00
N LYS A 404 -18.74 -25.39 -20.26
CA LYS A 404 -19.79 -26.06 -19.46
C LYS A 404 -19.38 -26.24 -18.00
N GLU A 405 -18.09 -26.48 -17.73
CA GLU A 405 -17.59 -26.59 -16.36
C GLU A 405 -17.72 -25.24 -15.64
N ASP A 406 -17.33 -24.15 -16.29
CA ASP A 406 -17.41 -22.80 -15.74
C ASP A 406 -18.86 -22.38 -15.47
N VAL A 407 -19.79 -22.67 -16.39
CA VAL A 407 -21.23 -22.43 -16.17
C VAL A 407 -21.73 -23.23 -14.97
N THR A 408 -21.29 -24.48 -14.81
CA THR A 408 -21.67 -25.32 -13.67
C THR A 408 -21.16 -24.73 -12.35
N VAL A 409 -19.91 -24.28 -12.30
CA VAL A 409 -19.32 -23.63 -11.12
C VAL A 409 -20.04 -22.33 -10.79
N ALA A 410 -20.35 -21.51 -11.80
CA ALA A 410 -21.11 -20.27 -11.64
C ALA A 410 -22.52 -20.53 -11.07
N MET A 411 -23.25 -21.51 -11.61
CA MET A 411 -24.59 -21.89 -11.14
C MET A 411 -24.56 -22.48 -9.73
N GLN A 412 -23.53 -23.28 -9.39
CA GLN A 412 -23.33 -23.77 -8.02
C GLN A 412 -23.07 -22.63 -7.04
N PHE A 413 -22.29 -21.62 -7.43
CA PHE A 413 -22.08 -20.44 -6.62
C PHE A 413 -23.36 -19.61 -6.45
N TYR A 414 -24.11 -19.37 -7.54
CA TYR A 414 -25.38 -18.65 -7.50
C TYR A 414 -26.42 -19.34 -6.61
N SER A 415 -26.66 -20.63 -6.82
CA SER A 415 -27.64 -21.40 -6.03
C SER A 415 -27.31 -21.38 -4.53
N LYS A 416 -26.02 -21.50 -4.18
CA LYS A 416 -25.55 -21.39 -2.79
C LYS A 416 -25.67 -19.98 -2.23
N SER A 417 -25.45 -18.95 -3.04
CA SER A 417 -25.52 -17.54 -2.62
C SER A 417 -26.97 -17.07 -2.45
N ILE A 418 -27.88 -17.45 -3.35
CA ILE A 418 -29.31 -17.10 -3.28
C ILE A 418 -29.97 -17.69 -2.03
N GLY A 419 -29.56 -18.91 -1.62
CA GLY A 419 -30.03 -19.53 -0.37
C GLY A 419 -29.66 -18.75 0.90
N THR A 420 -28.87 -17.68 0.80
CA THR A 420 -28.51 -16.80 1.90
C THR A 420 -29.24 -15.44 1.82
N GLU A 421 -30.56 -15.43 1.68
CA GLU A 421 -31.35 -14.18 1.58
C GLU A 421 -31.06 -13.17 2.72
N THR A 422 -30.69 -13.67 3.90
CA THR A 422 -30.28 -12.84 5.05
C THR A 422 -29.00 -12.04 4.79
N MET A 423 -28.12 -12.48 3.90
CA MET A 423 -26.86 -11.82 3.55
C MET A 423 -27.04 -10.54 2.73
N PHE A 424 -28.14 -10.40 1.99
CA PHE A 424 -28.39 -9.24 1.12
C PHE A 424 -29.18 -8.12 1.80
N HIS A 425 -29.74 -8.37 2.98
CA HIS A 425 -30.47 -7.35 3.74
C HIS A 425 -29.58 -6.15 4.15
N PRO A 426 -28.35 -6.33 4.67
CA PRO A 426 -27.43 -5.21 4.97
C PRO A 426 -27.09 -4.38 3.73
N LEU A 427 -26.86 -5.04 2.58
CA LEU A 427 -26.64 -4.40 1.29
C LEU A 427 -27.84 -3.52 0.91
N HIS A 428 -29.06 -4.06 0.97
CA HIS A 428 -30.27 -3.31 0.65
C HIS A 428 -30.50 -2.10 1.59
N VAL A 429 -30.25 -2.25 2.90
CA VAL A 429 -30.33 -1.16 3.88
C VAL A 429 -29.30 -0.07 3.59
N LEU A 430 -28.06 -0.45 3.27
CA LEU A 430 -27.01 0.49 2.88
C LEU A 430 -27.36 1.20 1.59
N PHE A 431 -27.81 0.49 0.55
CA PHE A 431 -28.20 1.12 -0.71
C PHE A 431 -29.30 2.16 -0.52
N LYS A 432 -30.30 1.85 0.30
CA LYS A 432 -31.42 2.75 0.63
C LYS A 432 -31.01 3.95 1.49
N ARG A 433 -29.97 3.83 2.32
CA ARG A 433 -29.50 4.92 3.21
C ARG A 433 -28.37 5.75 2.61
N CYS A 434 -27.38 5.13 1.98
CA CYS A 434 -26.30 5.81 1.29
C CYS A 434 -26.81 6.62 0.09
N SER A 435 -27.85 6.18 -0.63
CA SER A 435 -28.50 7.00 -1.67
C SER A 435 -29.07 8.32 -1.15
N LYS A 436 -29.43 8.40 0.15
CA LYS A 436 -29.86 9.64 0.81
C LYS A 436 -28.70 10.52 1.29
N HIS A 437 -27.48 9.98 1.41
CA HIS A 437 -26.31 10.68 1.96
C HIS A 437 -25.16 10.87 0.95
N ALA A 438 -25.24 10.27 -0.24
CA ALA A 438 -24.25 10.36 -1.31
C ALA A 438 -23.98 11.81 -1.80
N ARG A 439 -24.82 12.78 -1.43
CA ARG A 439 -24.61 14.21 -1.71
C ARG A 439 -23.61 14.90 -0.77
N LEU A 440 -23.22 14.27 0.36
CA LEU A 440 -22.48 14.94 1.44
C LEU A 440 -20.97 14.59 1.53
N VAL A 441 -20.47 13.54 0.85
CA VAL A 441 -19.14 12.96 1.17
C VAL A 441 -18.26 12.69 -0.06
N ALA A 442 -18.57 13.27 -1.22
CA ALA A 442 -17.71 13.13 -2.41
C ALA A 442 -16.49 14.06 -2.29
N ASP A 443 -15.45 13.59 -1.59
CA ASP A 443 -14.10 14.15 -1.68
C ASP A 443 -13.21 13.18 -2.49
N PRO A 444 -12.91 13.52 -3.76
CA PRO A 444 -12.08 12.70 -4.65
C PRO A 444 -10.68 12.41 -4.08
N ASP A 445 -10.15 13.29 -3.23
CA ASP A 445 -8.73 13.28 -2.87
C ASP A 445 -8.36 12.16 -1.91
N PHE A 446 -9.32 11.51 -1.22
CA PHE A 446 -9.00 10.36 -0.36
C PHE A 446 -8.90 9.06 -1.16
N TYR A 447 -9.75 8.89 -2.18
CA TYR A 447 -9.65 7.76 -3.09
C TYR A 447 -8.34 7.85 -3.88
N ILE A 448 -8.00 9.02 -4.41
CA ILE A 448 -6.71 9.26 -5.06
C ILE A 448 -5.52 9.01 -4.11
N ARG A 449 -5.64 9.39 -2.82
CA ARG A 449 -4.55 9.23 -1.83
C ARG A 449 -4.35 7.81 -1.31
N ASN A 450 -5.36 6.94 -1.35
CA ASN A 450 -5.30 5.62 -0.70
C ASN A 450 -5.67 4.44 -1.60
N PHE A 451 -6.59 4.60 -2.56
CA PHE A 451 -7.08 3.54 -3.43
C PHE A 451 -7.66 4.15 -4.71
N ASP A 452 -6.82 4.42 -5.72
CA ASP A 452 -7.31 4.91 -7.02
C ASP A 452 -8.13 3.82 -7.71
N ILE A 453 -9.46 3.87 -7.56
CA ILE A 453 -10.42 2.88 -8.08
C ILE A 453 -11.21 3.46 -9.25
N THR A 454 -10.75 4.57 -9.85
CA THR A 454 -11.31 5.04 -11.13
C THR A 454 -10.80 4.21 -12.31
N MET A 455 -10.82 2.88 -12.19
CA MET A 455 -10.23 1.95 -13.16
C MET A 455 -11.30 1.10 -13.85
N PHE A 456 -11.54 1.40 -15.12
CA PHE A 456 -12.16 0.52 -16.13
C PHE A 456 -11.19 0.43 -17.33
N PRO A 457 -11.17 -0.67 -18.11
CA PRO A 457 -9.92 -1.34 -18.42
C PRO A 457 -9.32 -0.80 -19.71
N ALA A 458 -8.30 0.03 -19.57
CA ALA A 458 -7.44 0.46 -20.67
C ALA A 458 -6.18 -0.42 -20.83
N LEU A 459 -6.01 -1.41 -19.93
CA LEU A 459 -4.82 -2.25 -19.81
C LEU A 459 -4.54 -3.20 -21.00
N PHE A 460 -5.56 -3.51 -21.80
CA PHE A 460 -5.51 -4.53 -22.87
C PHE A 460 -5.94 -4.02 -24.25
N TYR A 461 -6.17 -2.72 -24.41
CA TYR A 461 -6.52 -2.15 -25.72
C TYR A 461 -5.32 -1.42 -26.33
N PRO A 462 -4.68 -1.97 -27.38
CA PRO A 462 -3.78 -1.19 -28.21
C PRO A 462 -4.61 -0.39 -29.23
N ASN A 463 -4.54 0.94 -29.14
CA ASN A 463 -4.90 1.89 -30.20
C ASN A 463 -6.33 1.82 -30.78
N SER A 464 -7.22 2.71 -30.31
CA SER A 464 -8.29 3.24 -31.16
C SER A 464 -8.07 4.75 -31.35
N SER A 465 -7.24 5.11 -32.34
CA SER A 465 -7.11 6.48 -32.81
C SER A 465 -8.37 6.88 -33.57
N ALA A 466 -9.34 7.52 -32.89
CA ALA A 466 -10.43 8.23 -33.54
C ALA A 466 -10.14 9.74 -33.45
N SER A 467 -9.63 10.28 -34.55
CA SER A 467 -9.43 11.71 -34.77
C SER A 467 -10.78 12.44 -34.90
N THR A 468 -11.06 13.39 -34.03
CA THR A 468 -11.94 14.52 -34.36
C THR A 468 -11.49 15.78 -33.66
N THR A 469 -11.00 16.72 -34.47
CA THR A 469 -10.75 18.13 -34.20
C THR A 469 -12.04 18.89 -33.86
N SER A 470 -12.05 19.70 -32.80
CA SER A 470 -12.54 21.10 -32.86
C SER A 470 -12.26 21.85 -31.55
N CYS A 471 -11.79 23.09 -31.71
CA CYS A 471 -11.42 24.05 -30.68
C CYS A 471 -12.65 24.61 -29.95
N LEU A 472 -12.53 24.87 -28.63
CA LEU A 472 -13.11 25.98 -27.82
C LEU A 472 -12.72 25.80 -26.32
N PRO A 473 -12.85 26.83 -25.44
CA PRO A 473 -11.74 27.29 -24.61
C PRO A 473 -11.66 26.70 -23.20
N GLN A 474 -10.45 26.83 -22.65
CA GLN A 474 -10.04 26.45 -21.30
C GLN A 474 -10.89 27.12 -20.21
N SER A 475 -11.70 26.31 -19.52
CA SER A 475 -12.07 26.49 -18.11
C SER A 475 -12.29 25.11 -17.49
N SER A 476 -11.68 24.85 -16.33
CA SER A 476 -11.54 23.52 -15.73
C SER A 476 -12.90 22.85 -15.43
N PRO A 477 -13.22 21.66 -16.01
CA PRO A 477 -14.45 20.94 -15.73
C PRO A 477 -14.24 19.61 -14.98
N THR A 478 -13.15 19.45 -14.21
CA THR A 478 -12.79 18.15 -13.60
C THR A 478 -13.70 17.75 -12.43
N THR A 479 -14.21 18.71 -11.64
CA THR A 479 -15.01 18.39 -10.44
C THR A 479 -16.49 18.06 -10.74
N ARG A 480 -17.07 18.58 -11.84
CA ARG A 480 -18.48 18.32 -12.19
C ARG A 480 -18.69 16.99 -12.93
N TYR A 481 -17.65 16.42 -13.54
CA TYR A 481 -17.73 15.12 -14.20
C TYR A 481 -17.69 13.95 -13.19
N LEU A 482 -16.92 14.10 -12.11
CA LEU A 482 -16.82 13.10 -11.04
C LEU A 482 -18.16 12.89 -10.31
N VAL A 483 -18.88 13.93 -9.89
CA VAL A 483 -20.17 13.74 -9.21
C VAL A 483 -21.23 13.05 -10.09
N ARG A 484 -21.16 13.21 -11.43
CA ARG A 484 -22.05 12.50 -12.37
C ARG A 484 -21.62 11.06 -12.65
N SER A 485 -20.31 10.75 -12.66
CA SER A 485 -19.83 9.38 -12.90
C SER A 485 -20.06 8.45 -11.71
N TRP A 486 -20.36 8.95 -10.50
CA TRP A 486 -20.60 8.11 -9.31
C TRP A 486 -22.05 7.66 -9.17
N SER A 487 -22.99 8.37 -9.80
CA SER A 487 -24.42 7.97 -9.83
C SER A 487 -24.71 6.82 -10.81
N ARG A 488 -23.94 6.71 -11.90
CA ARG A 488 -24.16 5.70 -12.95
C ARG A 488 -23.78 4.26 -12.56
N PRO A 489 -22.63 3.98 -11.93
CA PRO A 489 -22.29 2.66 -11.40
C PRO A 489 -23.26 2.24 -10.29
N TYR A 490 -23.72 3.19 -9.46
CA TYR A 490 -24.67 2.93 -8.38
C TYR A 490 -26.04 2.47 -8.90
N TRP A 491 -26.57 3.13 -9.93
CA TRP A 491 -27.81 2.72 -10.61
C TRP A 491 -27.60 1.53 -11.54
N SER A 492 -26.42 1.38 -12.14
CA SER A 492 -26.04 0.22 -12.96
C SER A 492 -25.90 -1.05 -12.12
N MET A 493 -25.34 -0.99 -10.92
CA MET A 493 -25.23 -2.11 -9.99
C MET A 493 -26.59 -2.43 -9.37
N LEU A 494 -27.42 -1.43 -9.00
CA LEU A 494 -28.80 -1.68 -8.55
C LEU A 494 -29.68 -2.25 -9.67
N ASN A 495 -29.59 -1.73 -10.89
CA ASN A 495 -30.27 -2.31 -12.05
C ASN A 495 -29.69 -3.66 -12.39
N SER A 496 -28.38 -3.87 -12.33
CA SER A 496 -27.74 -5.18 -12.53
C SER A 496 -28.20 -6.18 -11.47
N LEU A 497 -28.23 -5.82 -10.19
CA LEU A 497 -28.72 -6.67 -9.11
C LEU A 497 -30.23 -6.95 -9.22
N LEU A 498 -31.05 -5.95 -9.54
CA LEU A 498 -32.50 -6.10 -9.68
C LEU A 498 -32.92 -6.80 -10.98
N ILE A 499 -32.25 -6.51 -12.10
CA ILE A 499 -32.44 -7.17 -13.41
C ILE A 499 -31.88 -8.60 -13.35
N LYS A 500 -30.71 -8.83 -12.72
CA LYS A 500 -30.14 -10.18 -12.57
C LYS A 500 -30.92 -11.03 -11.56
N ALA A 501 -31.46 -10.44 -10.48
CA ALA A 501 -32.38 -11.14 -9.57
C ALA A 501 -33.72 -11.50 -10.24
N SER A 502 -34.19 -10.69 -11.20
CA SER A 502 -35.40 -11.01 -11.99
C SER A 502 -35.14 -11.98 -13.15
N PHE A 503 -33.93 -12.04 -13.71
CA PHE A 503 -33.51 -13.11 -14.63
C PHE A 503 -33.46 -14.47 -13.92
N SER A 504 -33.09 -14.54 -12.63
CA SER A 504 -33.09 -15.77 -11.83
C SER A 504 -34.48 -16.41 -11.68
N SER A 505 -35.56 -15.63 -11.66
CA SER A 505 -36.93 -16.17 -11.63
C SER A 505 -37.43 -16.63 -13.00
N THR A 506 -36.72 -16.28 -14.08
CA THR A 506 -37.11 -16.61 -15.47
C THR A 506 -36.30 -17.79 -16.03
N LEU A 507 -35.11 -18.08 -15.49
CA LEU A 507 -34.29 -19.26 -15.83
C LEU A 507 -34.66 -20.53 -15.02
N TYR A 508 -35.55 -20.40 -14.03
CA TYR A 508 -36.13 -21.50 -13.24
C TYR A 508 -37.54 -21.93 -13.72
N LEU A 509 -38.03 -21.31 -14.80
CA LEU A 509 -39.17 -21.74 -15.62
C LEU A 509 -38.64 -22.19 -16.98
#